data_AF-A0A7X8DP12-F1
#
_entry.id   AF-A0A7X8DP12-F1
#
_cell.length_a   1.000
_cell.length_b   1.000
_cell.length_c   1.000
_cell.angle_alpha   90.00
_cell.angle_beta   90.00
_cell.angle_gamma   90.00
#
_symmetry.space_group_name_H-M   'P 1'
#
loop_
_entity.id
_entity.type
_entity.pdbx_description
1 polymer ?
#
loop_
_entity_poly.entity_id
_entity_poly.type
_entity_poly.pdbx_seq_one_letter_code
_entity_poly.pdbx_strand_id
1 'polypeptide(L)'
;MSDKPRAGETIQLTGNKNKKKHSGITDKDGSISFLLPKGDTYQISYKTLSGDMKHDHIAISNETGLLTFIYTIKYDPPTSYTLENVFFDTGKSTLRPKSYTTLNNLVELMKAKPSLIIEISGHTDSIGSAESNLRLSSDRAKSVKNYIVNKGVSEKRIQTKGYGDTQPIAPNHTEEGRQQNRRTMVKIIRD
;
A
#
# COMPACT_ATOMS: atom_id res chain seq x y z
N MET A 1 10.01 -16.17 3.60
CA MET A 1 9.17 -15.41 4.56
C MET A 1 9.83 -15.55 5.92
N SER A 2 10.28 -14.46 6.54
CA SER A 2 10.99 -14.57 7.82
C SER A 2 10.04 -14.31 8.98
N ASP A 3 10.07 -15.16 10.01
CA ASP A 3 9.44 -14.96 11.35
C ASP A 3 9.99 -13.72 12.11
N LYS A 4 10.58 -12.75 11.41
CA LYS A 4 11.18 -11.56 12.01
C LYS A 4 10.09 -10.50 12.26
N PRO A 5 10.07 -9.89 13.46
CA PRO A 5 9.25 -8.71 13.72
C PRO A 5 9.52 -7.59 12.70
N ARG A 6 8.47 -6.81 12.39
CA ARG A 6 8.52 -5.77 11.35
C ARG A 6 8.37 -4.39 11.97
N ALA A 7 9.38 -3.54 11.78
CA ALA A 7 9.40 -2.15 12.21
C ALA A 7 8.59 -1.25 11.25
N GLY A 8 8.08 -0.12 11.74
CA GLY A 8 7.36 0.83 10.89
C GLY A 8 5.94 0.41 10.51
N GLU A 9 5.42 -0.68 11.08
CA GLU A 9 4.06 -1.14 10.83
C GLU A 9 3.06 -0.30 11.61
N THR A 10 2.04 0.24 10.93
CA THR A 10 0.96 0.95 11.60
C THR A 10 -0.07 -0.04 12.11
N ILE A 11 -0.20 -0.14 13.43
CA ILE A 11 -1.19 -0.95 14.12
C ILE A 11 -2.30 -0.05 14.66
N GLN A 12 -3.53 -0.54 14.59
CA GLN A 12 -4.71 0.09 15.10
C GLN A 12 -5.52 -0.91 15.92
N LEU A 13 -6.03 -0.44 17.06
CA LEU A 13 -6.98 -1.14 17.92
C LEU A 13 -8.24 -0.30 18.04
N THR A 14 -9.40 -0.88 17.73
CA THR A 14 -10.69 -0.18 17.81
C THR A 14 -11.62 -0.89 18.77
N GLY A 15 -12.02 -0.22 19.86
CA GLY A 15 -12.92 -0.79 20.87
C GLY A 15 -14.33 -1.00 20.34
N ASN A 16 -14.91 -2.16 20.61
CA ASN A 16 -16.24 -2.53 20.11
C ASN A 16 -17.35 -1.79 20.84
N LYS A 17 -17.23 -1.58 22.16
CA LYS A 17 -18.21 -0.85 22.98
C LYS A 17 -17.96 0.65 22.96
N ASN A 18 -16.73 1.05 23.28
CA ASN A 18 -16.40 2.47 23.48
C ASN A 18 -16.13 3.22 22.16
N LYS A 19 -15.96 2.50 21.04
CA LYS A 19 -15.63 3.02 19.70
C LYS A 19 -14.33 3.84 19.63
N LYS A 20 -13.50 3.83 20.68
CA LYS A 20 -12.21 4.53 20.71
C LYS A 20 -11.20 3.80 19.85
N LYS A 21 -10.46 4.58 19.06
CA LYS A 21 -9.36 4.12 18.21
C LYS A 21 -8.03 4.45 18.88
N HIS A 22 -7.19 3.44 19.02
CA HIS A 22 -5.79 3.56 19.43
C HIS A 22 -4.93 3.17 18.23
N SER A 23 -3.88 3.94 17.94
CA SER A 23 -3.01 3.65 16.80
C SER A 23 -1.59 4.10 17.07
N GLY A 24 -0.63 3.40 16.48
CA GLY A 24 0.76 3.80 16.48
C GLY A 24 1.59 2.92 15.55
N ILE A 25 2.90 3.17 15.54
CA ILE A 25 3.87 2.56 14.64
C ILE A 25 4.79 1.65 15.44
N THR A 26 5.06 0.43 14.94
CA THR A 26 6.00 -0.48 15.58
C THR A 26 7.43 0.08 15.57
N ASP A 27 8.14 -0.11 16.67
CA ASP A 27 9.53 0.29 16.84
C ASP A 27 10.50 -0.58 16.01
N LYS A 28 11.82 -0.35 16.16
CA LYS A 28 12.88 -1.09 15.48
C LYS A 28 12.86 -2.61 15.74
N ASP A 29 12.24 -3.03 16.84
CA ASP A 29 12.11 -4.42 17.26
C ASP A 29 10.74 -5.00 16.88
N GLY A 30 9.94 -4.25 16.11
CA GLY A 30 8.61 -4.63 15.64
C GLY A 30 7.54 -4.61 16.73
N SER A 31 7.78 -3.89 17.83
CA SER A 31 6.89 -3.85 19.00
C SER A 31 6.15 -2.52 19.14
N ILE A 32 4.99 -2.55 19.78
CA ILE A 32 4.21 -1.36 20.15
C ILE A 32 3.38 -1.65 21.40
N SER A 33 3.14 -0.63 22.23
CA SER A 33 2.32 -0.73 23.43
C SER A 33 1.16 0.26 23.42
N PHE A 34 0.00 -0.20 23.89
CA PHE A 34 -1.21 0.62 24.01
C PHE A 34 -1.76 0.51 25.43
N LEU A 35 -2.21 1.63 25.99
CA LEU A 35 -3.06 1.64 27.17
C LEU A 35 -4.52 1.57 26.73
N LEU A 36 -5.18 0.46 27.05
CA LEU A 36 -6.56 0.18 26.61
C LEU A 36 -7.53 0.20 27.79
N PRO A 37 -8.69 0.87 27.66
CA PRO A 37 -9.79 0.74 28.62
C PRO A 37 -10.25 -0.71 28.79
N LYS A 38 -10.44 -1.13 30.03
CA LYS A 38 -10.91 -2.47 30.40
C LYS A 38 -12.39 -2.71 30.07
N GLY A 39 -12.78 -3.98 30.02
CA GLY A 39 -14.18 -4.39 29.81
C GLY A 39 -14.68 -4.26 28.37
N ASP A 40 -13.78 -4.12 27.40
CA ASP A 40 -14.08 -4.01 25.97
C ASP A 40 -13.27 -5.02 25.16
N THR A 41 -13.75 -5.31 23.95
CA THR A 41 -13.04 -6.11 22.95
C THR A 41 -12.53 -5.17 21.87
N TYR A 42 -11.25 -5.27 21.53
CA TYR A 42 -10.61 -4.42 20.54
C TYR A 42 -10.33 -5.20 19.26
N GLN A 43 -10.86 -4.72 18.14
CA GLN A 43 -10.50 -5.21 16.82
C GLN A 43 -9.10 -4.73 16.45
N ILE A 44 -8.19 -5.65 16.13
CA ILE A 44 -6.86 -5.34 15.61
C ILE A 44 -6.95 -5.10 14.11
N SER A 45 -6.28 -4.07 13.62
CA SER A 45 -6.04 -3.85 12.19
C SER A 45 -4.62 -3.33 11.94
N TYR A 46 -4.07 -3.62 10.76
CA TYR A 46 -2.78 -3.09 10.32
C TYR A 46 -2.93 -2.41 8.95
N LYS A 47 -2.17 -1.34 8.72
CA LYS A 47 -2.24 -0.58 7.46
C LYS A 47 -1.42 -1.26 6.37
N THR A 48 -2.02 -1.49 5.20
CA THR A 48 -1.36 -1.97 3.98
C THR A 48 -1.48 -0.97 2.84
N LEU A 49 -0.90 -1.27 1.68
CA LEU A 49 -1.07 -0.47 0.46
C LEU A 49 -2.53 -0.44 -0.03
N SER A 50 -3.27 -1.54 0.15
CA SER A 50 -4.69 -1.63 -0.20
C SER A 50 -5.63 -1.04 0.84
N GLY A 51 -5.09 -0.48 1.93
CA GLY A 51 -5.86 0.04 3.07
C GLY A 51 -5.70 -0.80 4.33
N ASP A 52 -6.63 -0.58 5.27
CA ASP A 52 -6.58 -1.20 6.59
C ASP A 52 -7.05 -2.67 6.51
N MET A 53 -6.16 -3.58 6.89
CA MET A 53 -6.47 -5.00 6.99
C MET A 53 -6.88 -5.34 8.41
N LYS A 54 -8.09 -5.90 8.57
CA LYS A 54 -8.53 -6.46 9.85
C LYS A 54 -7.75 -7.73 10.15
N HIS A 55 -7.46 -7.93 11.43
CA HIS A 55 -6.89 -9.15 11.98
C HIS A 55 -7.84 -9.71 13.05
N ASP A 56 -7.31 -10.41 14.04
CA ASP A 56 -8.05 -10.89 15.19
C ASP A 56 -8.50 -9.75 16.12
N HIS A 57 -9.11 -10.13 17.25
CA HIS A 57 -9.51 -9.22 18.31
C HIS A 57 -8.92 -9.63 19.67
N ILE A 58 -8.87 -8.67 20.60
CA ILE A 58 -8.39 -8.91 21.96
C ILE A 58 -9.48 -8.49 22.94
N ALA A 59 -9.91 -9.39 23.81
CA ALA A 59 -10.82 -9.09 24.90
C ALA A 59 -10.03 -8.60 26.13
N ILE A 60 -10.36 -7.42 26.64
CA ILE A 60 -9.77 -6.88 27.86
C ILE A 60 -10.75 -7.14 29.00
N SER A 61 -10.37 -8.04 29.91
CA SER A 61 -11.18 -8.38 31.09
C SER A 61 -11.51 -7.13 31.92
N ASN A 62 -12.64 -7.16 32.64
CA ASN A 62 -13.03 -6.07 33.57
C ASN A 62 -12.48 -6.28 34.99
N GLU A 63 -11.63 -7.29 35.18
CA GLU A 63 -10.96 -7.58 36.44
C GLU A 63 -10.25 -6.36 37.04
N THR A 64 -10.11 -6.39 38.37
CA THR A 64 -9.41 -5.37 39.14
C THR A 64 -7.91 -5.58 39.06
N GLY A 65 -7.16 -4.50 38.86
CA GLY A 65 -5.70 -4.53 38.72
C GLY A 65 -5.24 -4.13 37.32
N LEU A 66 -3.93 -3.97 37.15
CA LEU A 66 -3.31 -3.65 35.87
C LEU A 66 -2.94 -4.96 35.17
N LEU A 67 -3.55 -5.21 34.00
CA LEU A 67 -3.27 -6.39 33.18
C LEU A 67 -2.31 -6.00 32.06
N THR A 68 -1.24 -6.77 31.91
CA THR A 68 -0.32 -6.68 30.76
C THR A 68 -0.36 -8.00 30.01
N PHE A 69 -0.58 -7.95 28.70
CA PHE A 69 -0.55 -9.12 27.84
C PHE A 69 0.33 -8.81 26.62
N ILE A 70 1.06 -9.83 26.17
CA ILE A 70 1.83 -9.78 24.92
C ILE A 70 0.98 -10.49 23.87
N TYR A 71 0.70 -9.78 22.77
CA TYR A 71 -0.02 -10.34 21.64
C TYR A 71 0.85 -10.23 20.38
N THR A 72 1.06 -11.37 19.71
CA THR A 72 1.91 -11.44 18.51
C THR A 72 1.03 -11.47 17.26
N ILE A 73 1.11 -10.43 16.43
CA ILE A 73 0.40 -10.36 15.15
C ILE A 73 1.25 -11.04 14.07
N LYS A 74 0.74 -12.14 13.50
CA LYS A 74 1.38 -12.83 12.35
C LYS A 74 0.54 -12.64 11.10
N TYR A 75 1.18 -12.20 10.01
CA TYR A 75 0.53 -12.03 8.70
C TYR A 75 1.57 -12.04 7.57
N ASP A 76 1.11 -12.37 6.36
CA ASP A 76 1.91 -12.36 5.14
C ASP A 76 1.29 -11.35 4.16
N PRO A 77 1.81 -10.11 4.06
CA PRO A 77 1.25 -9.14 3.13
C PRO A 77 1.65 -9.50 1.69
N PRO A 78 0.80 -9.20 0.70
CA PRO A 78 1.20 -9.34 -0.69
C PRO A 78 2.40 -8.42 -1.00
N THR A 79 3.32 -8.91 -1.82
CA THR A 79 4.51 -8.15 -2.25
C THR A 79 4.24 -7.26 -3.46
N SER A 80 3.03 -7.34 -4.04
CA SER A 80 2.63 -6.57 -5.22
C SER A 80 1.18 -6.13 -5.10
N TYR A 81 0.93 -4.90 -5.53
CA TYR A 81 -0.35 -4.23 -5.45
C TYR A 81 -0.63 -3.51 -6.77
N THR A 82 -1.86 -3.58 -7.26
CA THR A 82 -2.30 -2.68 -8.35
C THR A 82 -2.66 -1.34 -7.72
N LEU A 83 -2.11 -0.24 -8.24
CA LEU A 83 -2.53 1.08 -7.84
C LEU A 83 -3.85 1.40 -8.54
N GLU A 84 -4.94 0.97 -7.91
CA GLU A 84 -6.28 1.33 -8.36
C GLU A 84 -6.47 2.85 -8.32
N ASN A 85 -7.26 3.35 -9.26
CA ASN A 85 -7.60 4.77 -9.37
C ASN A 85 -6.43 5.69 -9.71
N VAL A 86 -5.35 5.19 -10.33
CA VAL A 86 -4.35 6.04 -11.00
C VAL A 86 -4.73 6.24 -12.46
N PHE A 87 -5.11 7.46 -12.81
CA PHE A 87 -5.71 7.79 -14.09
C PHE A 87 -4.84 8.71 -14.94
N PHE A 88 -4.81 8.42 -16.24
CA PHE A 88 -4.18 9.21 -17.29
C PHE A 88 -5.19 9.40 -18.43
N ASP A 89 -5.08 10.51 -19.17
CA ASP A 89 -5.80 10.63 -20.44
C ASP A 89 -5.16 9.71 -21.51
N THR A 90 -5.91 9.38 -22.55
CA THR A 90 -5.43 8.59 -23.69
C THR A 90 -4.16 9.20 -24.28
N GLY A 91 -3.13 8.38 -24.47
CA GLY A 91 -1.82 8.81 -25.00
C GLY A 91 -1.02 9.75 -24.09
N LYS A 92 -1.50 10.08 -22.88
CA LYS A 92 -0.80 10.97 -21.94
C LYS A 92 -0.22 10.21 -20.75
N SER A 93 0.81 10.83 -20.17
CA SER A 93 1.44 10.44 -18.91
C SER A 93 1.19 11.45 -17.78
N THR A 94 0.37 12.49 -18.01
CA THR A 94 -0.01 13.46 -16.97
C THR A 94 -1.03 12.84 -16.01
N LEU A 95 -0.73 12.87 -14.71
CA LEU A 95 -1.62 12.38 -13.66
C LEU A 95 -2.87 13.24 -13.54
N ARG A 96 -4.04 12.61 -13.54
CA ARG A 96 -5.31 13.30 -13.27
C ARG A 96 -5.50 13.53 -11.76
N PRO A 97 -6.20 14.60 -11.34
CA PRO A 97 -6.44 14.89 -9.92
C PRO A 97 -7.11 13.76 -9.14
N LYS A 98 -7.98 12.97 -9.77
CA LYS A 98 -8.62 11.79 -9.16
C LYS A 98 -7.61 10.75 -8.63
N SER A 99 -6.38 10.75 -9.15
CA SER A 99 -5.30 9.85 -8.72
C SER A 99 -4.65 10.25 -7.40
N TYR A 100 -4.78 11.52 -6.99
CA TYR A 100 -4.00 12.07 -5.89
C TYR A 100 -4.33 11.41 -4.56
N THR A 101 -5.57 10.98 -4.33
CA THR A 101 -5.95 10.25 -3.10
C THR A 101 -5.15 8.95 -2.95
N THR A 102 -5.16 8.09 -3.99
CA THR A 102 -4.37 6.85 -3.98
C THR A 102 -2.88 7.13 -3.79
N LEU A 103 -2.35 8.13 -4.51
CA LEU A 103 -0.92 8.45 -4.44
C LEU A 103 -0.50 9.04 -3.08
N ASN A 104 -1.36 9.82 -2.44
CA ASN A 104 -1.13 10.33 -1.09
C ASN A 104 -1.10 9.19 -0.07
N ASN A 105 -1.99 8.20 -0.20
CA ASN A 105 -1.96 7.01 0.68
C ASN A 105 -0.64 6.23 0.54
N LEU A 106 -0.14 6.07 -0.69
CA LEU A 106 1.16 5.46 -0.95
C LEU A 106 2.30 6.29 -0.34
N VAL A 107 2.28 7.62 -0.46
CA VAL A 107 3.26 8.53 0.17
C VAL A 107 3.25 8.36 1.68
N GLU A 108 2.07 8.36 2.32
CA GLU A 108 1.95 8.18 3.77
C GLU A 108 2.54 6.85 4.22
N LEU A 109 2.27 5.76 3.50
CA LEU A 109 2.85 4.46 3.82
C LEU A 109 4.37 4.48 3.69
N MET A 110 4.91 5.06 2.62
CA MET A 110 6.36 5.16 2.43
C MET A 110 7.02 6.04 3.49
N LYS A 111 6.33 7.05 4.02
CA LYS A 111 6.81 7.86 5.15
C LYS A 111 6.77 7.08 6.47
N ALA A 112 5.71 6.31 6.71
CA ALA A 112 5.58 5.45 7.89
C ALA A 112 6.62 4.31 7.91
N LYS A 113 7.06 3.84 6.74
CA LYS A 113 8.05 2.77 6.57
C LYS A 113 9.33 3.27 5.88
N PRO A 114 10.30 3.87 6.59
CA PRO A 114 11.50 4.44 5.97
C PRO A 114 12.37 3.44 5.18
N SER A 115 12.33 2.15 5.53
CA SER A 115 13.03 1.05 4.84
C SER A 115 12.39 0.62 3.52
N LEU A 116 11.10 0.94 3.32
CA LEU A 116 10.32 0.47 2.18
C LEU A 116 10.89 1.01 0.86
N ILE A 117 11.23 0.10 -0.04
CA ILE A 117 11.63 0.35 -1.43
C ILE A 117 10.63 -0.31 -2.35
N ILE A 118 10.15 0.45 -3.34
CA ILE A 118 9.16 0.00 -4.30
C ILE A 118 9.64 0.09 -5.75
N GLU A 119 9.05 -0.71 -6.62
CA GLU A 119 9.04 -0.52 -8.07
C GLU A 119 7.64 -0.09 -8.50
N ILE A 120 7.56 0.96 -9.31
CA ILE A 120 6.33 1.40 -9.98
C ILE A 120 6.38 0.95 -11.43
N SER A 121 5.36 0.22 -11.84
CA SER A 121 5.33 -0.45 -13.14
C SER A 121 4.13 -0.04 -13.95
N GLY A 122 4.38 0.47 -15.17
CA GLY A 122 3.34 0.90 -16.09
C GLY A 122 3.00 -0.18 -17.12
N HIS A 123 1.73 -0.32 -17.45
CA HIS A 123 1.23 -1.22 -18.50
C HIS A 123 0.27 -0.48 -19.43
N THR A 124 0.21 -0.90 -20.69
CA THR A 124 -0.73 -0.41 -21.70
C THR A 124 -1.62 -1.55 -22.18
N ASP A 125 -2.67 -1.20 -22.91
CA ASP A 125 -3.33 -2.15 -23.81
C ASP A 125 -2.48 -2.36 -25.07
N SER A 126 -2.93 -3.27 -25.95
CA SER A 126 -2.22 -3.60 -27.20
C SER A 126 -2.52 -2.66 -28.36
N ILE A 127 -3.09 -1.47 -28.13
CA ILE A 127 -3.36 -0.51 -29.21
C ILE A 127 -2.11 0.35 -29.43
N GLY A 128 -1.64 0.43 -30.68
CA GLY A 128 -0.46 1.18 -31.07
C GLY A 128 0.78 0.29 -31.25
N SER A 129 1.94 0.92 -31.48
CA SER A 129 3.20 0.18 -31.63
C SER A 129 3.79 -0.20 -30.28
N ALA A 130 4.51 -1.33 -30.23
CA ALA A 130 5.21 -1.79 -29.03
C ALA A 130 6.16 -0.73 -28.46
N GLU A 131 6.86 0.01 -29.32
CA GLU A 131 7.75 1.11 -28.91
C GLU A 131 6.97 2.26 -28.24
N SER A 132 5.85 2.68 -28.83
CA SER A 132 4.99 3.72 -28.27
C SER A 132 4.42 3.29 -26.91
N ASN A 133 3.98 2.03 -26.82
CA ASN A 133 3.45 1.45 -25.58
C ASN A 133 4.51 1.35 -24.48
N LEU A 134 5.73 0.94 -24.83
CA LEU A 134 6.85 0.88 -23.89
C LEU A 134 7.24 2.26 -23.37
N ARG A 135 7.30 3.25 -24.26
CA ARG A 135 7.57 4.65 -23.88
C ARG A 135 6.46 5.21 -22.99
N LEU A 136 5.19 5.08 -23.40
CA LEU A 136 4.05 5.58 -22.66
C LEU A 136 3.94 4.98 -21.25
N SER A 137 4.10 3.66 -21.14
CA SER A 137 4.11 2.98 -19.83
C SER A 137 5.26 3.44 -18.94
N SER A 138 6.47 3.61 -19.51
CA SER A 138 7.63 4.14 -18.78
C SER A 138 7.41 5.57 -18.29
N ASP A 139 6.85 6.43 -19.14
CA ASP A 139 6.57 7.82 -18.80
C ASP A 139 5.49 7.93 -17.72
N ARG A 140 4.46 7.08 -17.76
CA ARG A 140 3.43 6.99 -16.69
C ARG A 140 4.04 6.59 -15.35
N ALA A 141 4.90 5.57 -15.33
CA ALA A 141 5.60 5.16 -14.11
C ALA A 141 6.48 6.30 -13.54
N LYS A 142 7.19 7.03 -14.42
CA LYS A 142 7.96 8.22 -14.03
C LYS A 142 7.09 9.34 -13.45
N SER A 143 5.92 9.61 -14.03
CA SER A 143 5.00 10.63 -13.50
C SER A 143 4.53 10.30 -12.09
N VAL A 144 4.24 9.03 -11.79
CA VAL A 144 3.89 8.58 -10.45
C VAL A 144 5.06 8.73 -9.49
N LYS A 145 6.27 8.30 -9.90
CA LYS A 145 7.50 8.52 -9.11
C LYS A 145 7.72 10.00 -8.79
N ASN A 146 7.64 10.87 -9.78
CA ASN A 146 7.83 12.31 -9.62
C ASN A 146 6.82 12.91 -8.63
N TYR A 147 5.57 12.50 -8.70
CA TYR A 147 4.55 12.91 -7.73
C TYR A 147 4.95 12.53 -6.29
N ILE A 148 5.36 11.28 -6.08
CA ILE A 148 5.73 10.77 -4.76
C ILE A 148 7.00 11.47 -4.22
N VAL A 149 8.00 11.71 -5.09
CA VAL A 149 9.23 12.45 -4.75
C VAL A 149 8.91 13.88 -4.34
N ASN A 150 8.05 14.57 -5.10
CA ASN A 150 7.61 15.93 -4.78
C ASN A 150 6.84 16.02 -3.44
N LYS A 151 6.33 14.91 -2.92
CA LYS A 151 5.72 14.82 -1.59
C LYS A 151 6.71 14.49 -0.46
N GLY A 152 8.01 14.42 -0.76
CA GLY A 152 9.10 14.29 0.21
C GLY A 152 9.62 12.86 0.42
N VAL A 153 9.31 11.92 -0.47
CA VAL A 153 9.91 10.57 -0.43
C VAL A 153 11.21 10.57 -1.26
N SER A 154 12.27 10.00 -0.72
CA SER A 154 13.56 9.92 -1.43
C SER A 154 13.44 9.12 -2.73
N GLU A 155 13.98 9.69 -3.82
CA GLU A 155 14.00 9.06 -5.14
C GLU A 155 14.64 7.67 -5.15
N LYS A 156 15.66 7.46 -4.31
CA LYS A 156 16.39 6.19 -4.18
C LYS A 156 15.52 5.03 -3.71
N ARG A 157 14.33 5.33 -3.17
CA ARG A 157 13.37 4.34 -2.67
C ARG A 157 12.34 3.91 -3.73
N ILE A 158 12.43 4.46 -4.95
CA ILE A 158 11.44 4.26 -6.00
C ILE A 158 12.14 3.93 -7.32
N GLN A 159 11.95 2.69 -7.76
CA GLN A 159 12.30 2.23 -9.09
C GLN A 159 11.09 2.39 -10.02
N THR A 160 11.33 2.55 -11.32
CA THR A 160 10.25 2.66 -12.32
C THR A 160 10.54 1.77 -13.50
N LYS A 161 9.52 1.12 -14.04
CA LYS A 161 9.63 0.29 -15.25
C LYS A 161 8.38 0.41 -16.12
N GLY A 162 8.58 0.54 -17.43
CA GLY A 162 7.50 0.35 -18.40
C GLY A 162 7.54 -1.06 -18.95
N TYR A 163 6.39 -1.72 -18.98
CA TYR A 163 6.24 -3.04 -19.60
C TYR A 163 5.49 -2.99 -20.93
N GLY A 164 4.98 -1.82 -21.33
CA GLY A 164 4.09 -1.70 -22.49
C GLY A 164 2.91 -2.66 -22.38
N ASP A 165 2.64 -3.37 -23.47
CA ASP A 165 1.57 -4.35 -23.63
C ASP A 165 2.03 -5.81 -23.42
N THR A 166 3.28 -6.02 -22.99
CA THR A 166 3.90 -7.36 -22.90
C THR A 166 3.39 -8.22 -21.73
N GLN A 167 2.65 -7.62 -20.79
CA GLN A 167 2.10 -8.29 -19.61
C GLN A 167 0.60 -8.01 -19.43
N PRO A 168 -0.26 -8.49 -20.34
CA PRO A 168 -1.70 -8.35 -20.21
C PRO A 168 -2.22 -9.21 -19.06
N ILE A 169 -3.21 -8.69 -18.34
CA ILE A 169 -3.96 -9.43 -17.30
C ILE A 169 -5.39 -9.76 -17.75
N ALA A 170 -5.79 -9.21 -18.89
CA ALA A 170 -7.10 -9.42 -19.49
C ALA A 170 -7.00 -9.41 -21.02
N PRO A 171 -8.00 -9.96 -21.73
CA PRO A 171 -7.96 -10.00 -23.19
C PRO A 171 -8.01 -8.59 -23.81
N ASN A 172 -7.16 -8.30 -24.80
CA ASN A 172 -7.13 -6.99 -25.47
C ASN A 172 -8.22 -6.82 -26.55
N HIS A 173 -9.00 -7.86 -26.85
CA HIS A 173 -10.05 -7.80 -27.87
C HIS A 173 -11.33 -7.12 -27.37
N THR A 174 -11.54 -7.01 -26.06
CA THR A 174 -12.67 -6.26 -25.46
C THR A 174 -12.22 -4.92 -24.88
N GLU A 175 -13.11 -3.93 -24.82
CA GLU A 175 -12.75 -2.64 -24.21
C GLU A 175 -12.54 -2.77 -22.71
N GLU A 176 -13.32 -3.62 -22.06
CA GLU A 176 -13.22 -3.93 -20.63
C GLU A 176 -11.83 -4.51 -20.31
N GLY A 177 -11.35 -5.47 -21.12
CA GLY A 177 -10.03 -6.07 -20.92
C GLY A 177 -8.88 -5.11 -21.23
N ARG A 178 -9.01 -4.26 -22.26
CA ARG A 178 -8.05 -3.17 -22.51
C ARG A 178 -7.98 -2.20 -21.34
N GLN A 179 -9.12 -1.81 -20.77
CA GLN A 179 -9.16 -0.93 -19.60
C GLN A 179 -8.47 -1.56 -18.38
N GLN A 180 -8.54 -2.88 -18.19
CA GLN A 180 -7.79 -3.59 -17.15
C GLN A 180 -6.28 -3.63 -17.43
N ASN A 181 -5.88 -3.74 -18.70
CA ASN A 181 -4.46 -3.72 -19.08
C ASN A 181 -3.81 -2.34 -18.94
N ARG A 182 -4.57 -1.26 -19.10
CA ARG A 182 -4.15 0.13 -18.82
C ARG A 182 -4.04 0.40 -17.30
N ARG A 183 -3.01 -0.17 -16.67
CA ARG A 183 -2.82 -0.11 -15.20
C ARG A 183 -1.42 0.35 -14.79
N THR A 184 -1.33 0.77 -13.54
CA THR A 184 -0.05 0.99 -12.84
C THR A 184 0.01 0.04 -11.64
N MET A 185 1.15 -0.59 -11.43
CA MET A 185 1.39 -1.50 -10.32
C MET A 185 2.51 -0.97 -9.42
N VAL A 186 2.45 -1.35 -8.15
CA VAL A 186 3.52 -1.16 -7.17
C VAL A 186 3.94 -2.52 -6.64
N LYS A 187 5.24 -2.80 -6.74
CA LYS A 187 5.86 -3.97 -6.15
C LYS A 187 6.78 -3.56 -5.02
N ILE A 188 6.68 -4.22 -3.89
CA ILE A 188 7.64 -4.11 -2.78
C ILE A 188 8.90 -4.87 -3.18
N ILE A 189 10.01 -4.15 -3.26
CA ILE A 189 11.33 -4.72 -3.54
C ILE A 189 12.02 -5.09 -2.23
N ARG A 190 11.82 -4.27 -1.20
CA ARG A 190 12.35 -4.47 0.14
C ARG A 190 11.50 -3.71 1.14
N ASP A 191 11.20 -4.31 2.28
CA ASP A 191 10.56 -3.68 3.43
C ASP A 191 11.38 -3.86 4.72
#